data_AF-A0A645EWD6-F1
#
_entry.id   AF-A0A645EWD6-F1
#
_cell.length_a   1.000
_cell.length_b   1.000
_cell.length_c   1.000
_cell.angle_alpha   90.00
_cell.angle_beta   90.00
_cell.angle_gamma   90.00
#
_symmetry.space_group_name_H-M   'P 1'
#
loop_
_entity.id
_entity.type
_entity.pdbx_description
1 polymer ?
#
loop_
_entity_poly.entity_id
_entity_poly.type
_entity_poly.pdbx_seq_one_letter_code
_entity_poly.pdbx_strand_id
1 'polypeptide(L)'
;MFNVYAQRATRPDDMEKNCNSFLHGENLRAFAYLLSLSPRPAVWAAWGNIIEKRPYLMDCLRDFAAQGRSAGAKWFTAGPPLKSGHPHHPLYLKRDTALMEFDVEDYLSGR
;
A
#
# COMPACT_ATOMS: atom_id res chain seq x y z
N MET A 1 -10.66 2.77 -3.03
CA MET A 1 -9.39 2.07 -3.30
C MET A 1 -8.37 3.13 -3.71
N PHE A 2 -7.16 3.05 -3.17
CA PHE A 2 -6.07 4.00 -3.41
C PHE A 2 -4.83 3.20 -3.82
N ASN A 3 -4.05 3.70 -4.78
CA ASN A 3 -2.92 2.96 -5.35
C ASN A 3 -1.61 3.34 -4.65
N VAL A 4 -0.69 2.38 -4.51
CA VAL A 4 0.67 2.63 -4.01
C VAL A 4 1.42 3.65 -4.89
N TYR A 5 1.06 3.76 -6.17
CA TYR A 5 1.62 4.77 -7.07
C TYR A 5 0.55 5.26 -8.04
N ALA A 6 0.60 6.55 -8.41
CA ALA A 6 -0.48 7.20 -9.16
C ALA A 6 -0.56 6.74 -10.63
N GLN A 7 0.57 6.34 -11.23
CA GLN A 7 0.59 5.89 -12.62
C GLN A 7 -0.21 4.58 -12.78
N ARG A 8 -1.13 4.57 -13.75
CA ARG A 8 -1.83 3.36 -14.18
C ARG A 8 -1.13 2.77 -15.39
N ALA A 9 -0.90 1.47 -15.36
CA ALA A 9 -0.38 0.71 -16.49
C ALA A 9 -1.15 -0.61 -16.62
N THR A 10 -1.51 -0.99 -17.85
CA THR A 10 -2.16 -2.30 -18.10
C THR A 10 -1.21 -3.44 -17.80
N ARG A 11 0.06 -3.30 -18.17
CA ARG A 11 1.13 -4.22 -17.79
C ARG A 11 2.07 -3.54 -16.81
N PRO A 12 2.45 -4.19 -15.70
CA PRO A 12 3.41 -3.62 -14.75
C PRO A 12 4.78 -3.29 -15.37
N ASP A 13 5.14 -3.93 -16.49
CA ASP A 13 6.34 -3.62 -17.27
C ASP A 13 6.33 -2.23 -17.91
N ASP A 14 5.15 -1.67 -18.17
CA ASP A 14 4.99 -0.38 -18.84
C ASP A 14 5.06 0.80 -17.84
N MET A 15 5.20 0.52 -16.54
CA MET A 15 5.41 1.53 -15.52
C MET A 15 6.73 2.27 -15.76
N GLU A 16 6.79 3.53 -15.36
CA GLU A 16 8.02 4.32 -15.36
C GLU A 16 9.15 3.54 -14.66
N LYS A 17 10.39 3.70 -15.13
CA LYS A 17 11.53 3.01 -14.51
C LYS A 17 11.98 3.68 -13.21
N ASN A 18 11.70 4.98 -13.10
CA ASN A 18 12.02 5.82 -11.94
C ASN A 18 10.75 6.46 -11.40
N CYS A 19 10.75 6.78 -10.11
CA CYS A 19 9.64 7.50 -9.49
C CYS A 19 9.54 8.92 -10.05
N ASN A 20 8.36 9.31 -10.49
CA ASN A 20 8.00 10.68 -10.79
C ASN A 20 7.60 11.38 -9.47
N SER A 21 8.50 12.23 -8.98
CA SER A 21 8.34 12.92 -7.69
C SER A 21 7.07 13.78 -7.61
N PHE A 22 6.63 14.36 -8.74
CA PHE A 22 5.40 15.14 -8.78
C PHE A 22 4.19 14.25 -8.55
N LEU A 23 4.09 13.14 -9.30
CA LEU A 23 2.98 12.19 -9.16
C LEU A 23 2.95 11.55 -7.77
N HIS A 24 4.11 11.20 -7.22
CA HIS A 24 4.21 10.67 -5.86
C HIS A 24 3.74 11.68 -4.80
N GLY A 25 4.16 12.94 -4.94
CA GLY A 25 3.73 14.02 -4.05
C GLY A 25 2.21 14.24 -4.07
N GLU A 26 1.59 14.23 -5.26
CA GLU A 26 0.13 14.30 -5.39
C GLU A 26 -0.55 13.08 -4.76
N ASN A 27 0.03 11.88 -4.91
CA ASN A 27 -0.50 10.66 -4.29
C ASN A 27 -0.45 10.74 -2.76
N LEU A 28 0.64 11.25 -2.18
CA LEU A 28 0.78 11.51 -0.74
C LEU A 28 -0.23 12.52 -0.22
N ARG A 29 -0.52 13.59 -0.96
CA ARG A 29 -1.56 14.57 -0.59
C ARG A 29 -2.94 13.92 -0.57
N ALA A 30 -3.26 13.11 -1.58
CA ALA A 30 -4.51 12.38 -1.65
C ALA A 30 -4.65 11.37 -0.50
N PHE A 31 -3.58 10.64 -0.16
CA PHE A 31 -3.58 9.72 0.97
C PHE A 31 -3.80 10.44 2.30
N ALA A 32 -3.07 11.53 2.55
CA ALA A 32 -3.26 12.36 3.75
C ALA A 32 -4.70 12.89 3.87
N TYR A 33 -5.30 13.33 2.77
CA TYR A 33 -6.71 13.72 2.75
C TYR A 33 -7.63 12.56 3.15
N LEU A 34 -7.45 11.36 2.56
CA LEU A 34 -8.26 10.19 2.90
C LEU A 34 -8.14 9.80 4.38
N LEU A 35 -6.94 9.87 4.94
CA LEU A 35 -6.72 9.63 6.37
C LEU A 35 -7.46 10.66 7.23
N SER A 36 -7.51 11.94 6.82
CA SER A 36 -8.20 12.98 7.59
C SER A 36 -9.73 12.81 7.68
N LEU A 37 -10.33 11.99 6.81
CA LEU A 37 -11.78 11.76 6.78
C LEU A 37 -12.30 10.95 7.97
N SER A 38 -11.42 10.33 8.75
CA SER A 38 -11.78 9.55 9.94
C SER A 38 -10.86 9.88 11.11
N PRO A 39 -11.39 10.04 12.33
CA PRO A 39 -10.54 10.17 13.52
C PRO A 39 -9.78 8.88 13.87
N ARG A 40 -10.16 7.75 13.26
CA ARG A 40 -9.48 6.45 13.43
C ARG A 40 -9.38 5.76 12.06
N PRO A 41 -8.41 6.16 11.22
CA PRO A 41 -8.30 5.62 9.88
C PRO A 41 -7.94 4.14 9.89
N ALA A 42 -8.57 3.37 9.01
CA ALA A 42 -8.26 1.96 8.78
C ALA A 42 -7.84 1.77 7.32
N VAL A 43 -6.65 1.23 7.10
CA VAL A 43 -6.06 1.06 5.77
C VAL A 43 -5.95 -0.43 5.47
N TRP A 44 -6.56 -0.84 4.37
CA TRP A 44 -6.43 -2.21 3.88
C TRP A 44 -5.25 -2.31 2.90
N ALA A 45 -4.21 -3.02 3.31
CA ALA A 45 -3.05 -3.40 2.52
C ALA A 45 -3.41 -4.53 1.54
N ALA A 46 -3.15 -4.32 0.24
CA ALA A 46 -3.59 -5.27 -0.79
C ALA A 46 -2.78 -5.22 -2.12
N TRP A 47 -1.46 -5.04 -2.05
CA TRP A 47 -0.61 -4.85 -3.24
C TRP A 47 -0.05 -6.14 -3.87
N GLY A 48 -0.02 -7.27 -3.14
CA GLY A 48 0.56 -8.52 -3.63
C GLY A 48 2.04 -8.41 -4.02
N ASN A 49 2.55 -9.43 -4.74
CA ASN A 49 3.95 -9.44 -5.20
C ASN A 49 4.26 -8.38 -6.27
N ILE A 50 3.23 -7.77 -6.88
CA ILE A 50 3.42 -6.77 -7.94
C ILE A 50 4.16 -5.53 -7.42
N ILE A 51 4.14 -5.27 -6.10
CA ILE A 51 4.92 -4.18 -5.48
C ILE A 51 6.43 -4.30 -5.76
N GLU A 52 6.94 -5.51 -5.98
CA GLU A 52 8.37 -5.75 -6.26
C GLU A 52 8.76 -5.38 -7.70
N LYS A 53 7.78 -5.05 -8.56
CA LYS A 53 8.04 -4.80 -9.98
C LYS A 53 8.91 -3.57 -10.24
N ARG A 54 8.88 -2.62 -9.32
CA ARG A 54 9.67 -1.39 -9.36
C ARG A 54 10.20 -1.10 -7.96
N PRO A 55 11.52 -0.91 -7.80
CA PRO A 55 12.11 -0.65 -6.48
C PRO A 55 11.45 0.52 -5.74
N TYR A 56 11.12 1.60 -6.48
CA TYR A 56 10.55 2.80 -5.89
C TYR A 56 9.15 2.62 -5.29
N LEU A 57 8.43 1.54 -5.59
CA LEU A 57 7.10 1.30 -5.01
C LEU A 57 7.21 0.99 -3.50
N MET A 58 8.27 0.32 -3.09
CA MET A 58 8.56 0.10 -1.67
C MET A 58 8.90 1.42 -0.97
N ASP A 59 9.64 2.30 -1.62
CA ASP A 59 9.92 3.64 -1.08
C ASP A 59 8.63 4.47 -0.94
N CYS A 60 7.77 4.45 -1.95
CA CYS A 60 6.45 5.10 -1.88
C CYS A 60 5.62 4.58 -0.71
N LEU A 61 5.66 3.26 -0.46
CA LEU A 61 4.97 2.66 0.67
C LEU A 61 5.56 3.07 2.02
N ARG A 62 6.88 3.28 2.13
CA ARG A 62 7.51 3.82 3.35
C ARG A 62 6.96 5.21 3.68
N ASP A 63 6.78 6.06 2.68
CA ASP A 63 6.19 7.39 2.89
C ASP A 63 4.72 7.31 3.33
N PHE A 64 3.93 6.36 2.78
CA PHE A 64 2.57 6.13 3.24
C PHE A 64 2.52 5.57 4.66
N ALA A 65 3.40 4.65 5.02
CA ALA A 65 3.49 4.14 6.38
C ALA A 65 3.78 5.27 7.37
N ALA A 66 4.71 6.17 7.04
CA ALA A 66 5.01 7.35 7.84
C ALA A 66 3.78 8.27 8.00
N GLN A 67 3.06 8.60 6.92
CA GLN A 67 1.84 9.41 7.01
C GLN A 67 0.72 8.70 7.79
N GLY A 68 0.55 7.40 7.56
CA GLY A 68 -0.40 6.56 8.28
C GLY A 68 -0.12 6.56 9.77
N ARG A 69 1.14 6.40 10.17
CA ARG A 69 1.59 6.47 11.56
C ARG A 69 1.28 7.83 12.17
N SER A 70 1.60 8.93 11.49
CA SER A 70 1.28 10.29 11.97
C SER A 70 -0.22 10.53 12.14
N ALA A 71 -1.06 9.89 11.33
CA ALA A 71 -2.52 9.97 11.43
C ALA A 71 -3.14 8.95 12.40
N GLY A 72 -2.34 8.10 13.06
CA GLY A 72 -2.85 7.03 13.92
C GLY A 72 -3.63 5.95 13.16
N ALA A 73 -3.30 5.73 11.89
CA ALA A 73 -3.96 4.75 11.04
C ALA A 73 -3.61 3.31 11.47
N LYS A 74 -4.62 2.45 11.52
CA LYS A 74 -4.42 0.99 11.65
C LYS A 74 -4.39 0.34 10.28
N TRP A 75 -3.47 -0.60 10.09
CA TRP A 75 -3.32 -1.33 8.83
C TRP A 75 -3.86 -2.75 8.97
N PHE A 76 -4.43 -3.25 7.88
CA PHE A 76 -5.06 -4.56 7.83
C PHE A 76 -4.68 -5.29 6.55
N THR A 77 -4.62 -6.61 6.61
CA THR A 77 -4.59 -7.50 5.43
C THR A 77 -5.84 -8.38 5.46
N ALA A 78 -6.27 -8.86 4.30
CA ALA A 78 -7.33 -9.85 4.24
C ALA A 78 -6.69 -11.25 4.16
N GLY A 79 -6.80 -12.00 5.25
CA GLY A 79 -6.10 -13.27 5.45
C GLY A 79 -4.60 -13.10 5.70
N PRO A 80 -3.89 -14.21 5.98
CA PRO A 80 -2.46 -14.19 6.22
C PRO A 80 -1.71 -13.68 4.97
N PRO A 81 -0.56 -13.01 5.12
CA PRO A 81 0.26 -12.62 3.98
C PRO A 81 0.67 -13.82 3.11
N LEU A 82 1.01 -13.54 1.85
CA LEU A 82 1.61 -14.50 0.92
C LEU A 82 2.90 -15.09 1.50
N LYS A 83 3.39 -16.20 0.93
CA LYS A 83 4.71 -16.79 1.32
C LYS A 83 5.87 -15.80 1.18
N SER A 84 5.74 -14.85 0.27
CA SER A 84 6.67 -13.72 0.06
C SER A 84 6.54 -12.62 1.13
N GLY A 85 5.60 -12.73 2.07
CA GLY A 85 5.32 -11.75 3.11
C GLY A 85 4.41 -10.60 2.67
N HIS A 86 3.93 -10.57 1.42
CA HIS A 86 3.08 -9.48 0.93
C HIS A 86 1.59 -9.71 1.22
N PRO A 87 0.81 -8.66 1.52
CA PRO A 87 -0.64 -8.76 1.63
C PRO A 87 -1.26 -9.16 0.29
N HIS A 88 -2.35 -9.91 0.34
CA HIS A 88 -3.00 -10.43 -0.87
C HIS A 88 -3.65 -9.34 -1.71
N HIS A 89 -3.50 -9.44 -3.04
CA HIS A 89 -4.30 -8.64 -3.95
C HIS A 89 -5.79 -9.08 -3.89
N PRO A 90 -6.77 -8.16 -3.90
CA PRO A 90 -8.16 -8.51 -3.62
C PRO A 90 -8.80 -9.46 -4.63
N LEU A 91 -8.30 -9.48 -5.87
CA LEU A 91 -8.85 -10.27 -6.99
C LEU A 91 -8.98 -11.77 -6.67
N TYR A 92 -8.12 -12.33 -5.82
CA TYR A 92 -8.08 -13.77 -5.53
C TYR A 92 -8.62 -14.13 -4.15
N LEU A 93 -9.20 -13.17 -3.43
CA LEU A 93 -9.71 -13.40 -2.09
C LEU A 93 -11.11 -13.97 -2.12
N LYS A 94 -11.37 -14.92 -1.23
CA LYS A 94 -12.74 -15.37 -0.96
C LYS A 94 -13.50 -14.26 -0.27
N ARG A 95 -14.81 -14.16 -0.54
CA ARG A 95 -15.69 -13.14 0.01
C ARG A 95 -15.67 -13.07 1.55
N ASP A 96 -15.51 -14.21 2.20
CA ASP A 96 -15.54 -14.39 3.65
C ASP A 96 -14.14 -14.34 4.29
N THR A 97 -13.11 -13.92 3.53
CA THR A 97 -11.76 -13.77 4.08
C THR A 97 -11.76 -12.68 5.16
N ALA A 98 -11.38 -13.05 6.38
CA ALA A 98 -11.33 -12.12 7.50
C ALA A 98 -10.22 -11.07 7.33
N LEU A 99 -10.48 -9.85 7.80
CA LEU A 99 -9.44 -8.83 8.00
C LEU A 99 -8.65 -9.15 9.26
N MET A 100 -7.33 -9.05 9.15
CA MET A 100 -6.37 -9.25 10.23
C MET A 100 -5.54 -7.97 10.37
N GLU A 101 -5.15 -7.62 11.59
CA GLU A 101 -4.18 -6.52 11.79
C GLU A 101 -2.88 -6.83 11.04
N PHE A 102 -2.32 -5.80 10.42
CA PHE A 102 -1.10 -5.89 9.62
C PHE A 102 -0.12 -4.85 10.13
N ASP A 103 1.02 -5.31 10.66
CA ASP A 103 2.09 -4.41 11.06
C ASP A 103 2.89 -4.00 9.82
N VAL A 104 2.54 -2.83 9.26
CA VAL A 104 3.21 -2.29 8.08
C VAL A 104 4.67 -1.91 8.36
N GLU A 105 5.00 -1.57 9.60
CA GLU A 105 6.32 -1.11 9.98
C GLU A 105 7.28 -2.30 10.11
N ASP A 106 6.82 -3.37 10.77
CA ASP A 106 7.54 -4.65 10.81
C ASP A 106 7.76 -5.20 9.38
N TYR A 107 6.70 -5.20 8.55
CA TYR A 107 6.77 -5.60 7.15
C TYR A 107 7.79 -4.79 6.33
N LEU A 108 7.89 -3.47 6.56
CA LEU A 108 8.84 -2.59 5.88
C LEU A 108 10.27 -2.74 6.41
N SER A 109 10.45 -3.10 7.68
CA SER A 109 11.78 -3.28 8.29
C SER A 109 12.52 -4.50 7.74
N GLY A 110 11.80 -5.53 7.32
CA GLY A 110 12.35 -6.75 6.73
C GLY A 110 12.67 -6.64 5.24
N ARG A 111 12.66 -5.44 4.65
CA ARG A 111 12.74 -5.22 3.20
C ARG A 111 13.61 -4.05 2.78
#